data_AF-A0A917UYC1-F1
#
_entry.id   AF-A0A917UYC1-F1
#
_cell.length_a   1.000
_cell.length_b   1.000
_cell.length_c   1.000
_cell.angle_alpha   90.00
_cell.angle_beta   90.00
_cell.angle_gamma   90.00
#
_symmetry.space_group_name_H-M   'P 1'
#
loop_
_entity.id
_entity.type
_entity.pdbx_description
1 polymer ?
#
loop_
_entity_poly.entity_id
_entity_poly.type
_entity_poly.pdbx_seq_one_letter_code
_entity_poly.pdbx_strand_id
1 'polypeptide(L)'
;MIVRGDAAFCTHSTVTAALTAGAWFSFTIAHWPTVTAAIAKIPEDAWTPITYPNAIADPTTGELVSDAHVAEVPFTVFTSRKTGQQVACRLVVRRVKRLNGNAKTGQDTLFATWRYHAFITNSTLNTTDADVEHRQHAVVDYLDVGVMPMLCGSA
;
A
#
# COMPACT_ATOMS: atom_id res chain seq x y z
N MET A 1 12.56 11.30 -5.23
CA MET A 1 13.03 10.17 -4.40
C MET A 1 11.94 9.62 -3.48
N ILE A 2 11.76 8.29 -3.48
CA ILE A 2 10.87 7.55 -2.57
C ILE A 2 11.66 6.49 -1.78
N VAL A 3 11.41 6.40 -0.47
CA VAL A 3 11.96 5.39 0.43
C VAL A 3 10.94 4.26 0.55
N ARG A 4 11.33 3.06 0.13
CA ARG A 4 10.46 1.88 0.16
C ARG A 4 10.97 0.85 1.15
N GLY A 5 10.05 0.09 1.73
CA GLY A 5 10.43 -1.00 2.63
C GLY A 5 9.26 -1.87 3.04
N ASP A 6 9.56 -3.08 3.48
CA ASP A 6 8.57 -3.99 4.04
C ASP A 6 8.13 -3.58 5.46
N ALA A 7 7.28 -4.40 6.08
CA ALA A 7 6.69 -4.13 7.39
C ALA A 7 7.72 -4.07 8.54
N ALA A 8 8.88 -4.71 8.41
CA ALA A 8 9.96 -4.62 9.40
C ALA A 8 10.57 -3.20 9.43
N PHE A 9 10.49 -2.46 8.32
CA PHE A 9 10.97 -1.09 8.20
C PHE A 9 9.89 -0.04 8.51
N CYS A 10 8.63 -0.44 8.70
CA CYS A 10 7.52 0.45 9.08
C CYS A 10 7.61 0.88 10.56
N THR A 11 8.67 1.61 10.89
CA THR A 11 9.01 2.09 12.23
C THR A 11 8.99 3.62 12.28
N HIS A 12 8.74 4.18 13.46
CA HIS A 12 8.71 5.63 13.62
C HIS A 12 10.03 6.30 13.18
N SER A 13 11.17 5.70 13.52
CA SER A 13 12.49 6.20 13.13
C SER A 13 12.64 6.27 11.62
N THR A 14 12.28 5.21 10.90
CA THR A 14 12.46 5.14 9.44
C THR A 14 11.51 6.10 8.71
N VAL A 15 10.25 6.16 9.14
CA VAL A 15 9.27 7.12 8.57
C VAL A 15 9.72 8.56 8.83
N THR A 16 10.17 8.88 10.05
CA THR A 16 10.63 10.23 10.39
C THR A 16 11.92 10.59 9.65
N ALA A 17 12.82 9.63 9.43
CA ALA A 17 14.03 9.84 8.65
C ALA A 17 13.71 10.18 7.19
N ALA A 18 12.76 9.47 6.56
CA ALA A 18 12.29 9.80 5.22
C ALA A 18 11.68 11.21 5.16
N LEU A 19 10.85 11.56 6.15
CA LEU A 19 10.27 12.91 6.25
C LEU A 19 11.34 14.00 6.44
N THR A 20 12.32 13.77 7.31
CA THR A 20 13.43 14.69 7.56
C THR A 20 14.30 14.90 6.31
N ALA A 21 14.46 13.85 5.52
CA ALA A 21 15.17 13.89 4.24
C ALA A 21 14.34 14.54 3.10
N GLY A 22 13.09 14.95 3.35
CA GLY A 22 12.20 15.49 2.32
C GLY A 22 11.77 14.46 1.27
N ALA A 23 11.89 13.16 1.58
CA ALA A 23 11.54 12.08 0.67
C ALA A 23 10.08 11.64 0.86
N TRP A 24 9.49 11.10 -0.20
CA TRP A 24 8.30 10.27 -0.03
C TRP A 24 8.67 8.93 0.60
N PHE A 25 7.70 8.28 1.22
CA PHE A 25 7.82 6.92 1.70
C PHE A 25 6.71 6.02 1.17
N SER A 26 7.00 4.73 1.12
CA SER A 26 6.04 3.67 0.85
C SER A 26 6.43 2.42 1.64
N PHE A 27 5.79 2.20 2.78
CA PHE A 27 6.11 1.08 3.67
C PHE A 27 4.93 0.12 3.77
N THR A 28 5.17 -1.17 3.54
CA THR A 28 4.18 -2.20 3.89
C THR A 28 3.85 -2.05 5.37
N ILE A 29 2.58 -2.15 5.74
CA ILE A 29 2.16 -2.06 7.14
C ILE A 29 1.54 -3.39 7.57
N ALA A 30 1.94 -3.88 8.75
CA ALA A 30 1.35 -5.08 9.32
C ALA A 30 -0.14 -4.87 9.63
N HIS A 31 -0.89 -5.98 9.75
CA HIS A 31 -2.30 -5.96 10.15
C HIS A 31 -2.47 -5.59 11.63
N TRP A 32 -2.22 -4.32 11.97
CA TRP A 32 -2.55 -3.77 13.27
C TRP A 32 -4.07 -3.60 13.41
N PRO A 33 -4.63 -3.60 14.63
CA PRO A 33 -6.06 -3.35 14.83
C PRO A 33 -6.57 -2.07 14.17
N THR A 34 -5.76 -1.01 14.16
CA THR A 34 -6.07 0.26 13.49
C THR A 34 -6.14 0.13 11.97
N VAL A 35 -5.24 -0.66 11.37
CA VAL A 35 -5.22 -0.94 9.92
C VAL A 35 -6.44 -1.78 9.54
N THR A 36 -6.70 -2.86 10.27
CA THR A 36 -7.89 -3.72 10.03
C THR A 36 -9.19 -2.92 10.16
N ALA A 37 -9.30 -2.06 11.18
CA ALA A 37 -10.46 -1.20 11.36
C ALA A 37 -10.60 -0.15 10.25
N ALA A 38 -9.49 0.37 9.72
CA ALA A 38 -9.52 1.29 8.59
C ALA A 38 -9.97 0.59 7.30
N ILE A 39 -9.43 -0.60 7.00
CA ILE A 39 -9.82 -1.41 5.85
C ILE A 39 -11.32 -1.76 5.90
N ALA A 40 -11.83 -2.18 7.06
CA ALA A 40 -13.23 -2.56 7.23
C ALA A 40 -14.23 -1.40 7.03
N LYS A 41 -13.76 -0.14 7.06
CA LYS A 41 -14.57 1.06 6.84
C LYS A 41 -14.56 1.55 5.39
N ILE A 42 -13.74 0.96 4.52
CA ILE A 42 -13.70 1.33 3.10
C ILE A 42 -15.01 0.87 2.46
N PRO A 43 -15.84 1.78 1.92
CA PRO A 43 -17.10 1.38 1.29
C PRO A 43 -16.82 0.63 -0.01
N GLU A 44 -17.74 -0.26 -0.40
CA GLU A 44 -17.52 -1.18 -1.53
C GLU A 44 -17.32 -0.44 -2.86
N ASP A 45 -17.91 0.74 -3.02
CA ASP A 45 -17.81 1.61 -4.20
C ASP A 45 -16.51 2.44 -4.26
N ALA A 46 -15.73 2.51 -3.18
CA ALA A 46 -14.42 3.16 -3.18
C ALA A 46 -13.30 2.28 -3.76
N TRP A 47 -13.59 1.01 -4.04
CA TRP A 47 -12.63 0.07 -4.62
C TRP A 47 -12.55 0.22 -6.14
N THR A 48 -11.37 0.62 -6.61
CA THR A 48 -11.09 0.74 -8.05
C THR A 48 -10.52 -0.58 -8.58
N PRO A 49 -11.14 -1.21 -9.59
CA PRO A 49 -10.59 -2.40 -10.23
C PRO A 49 -9.26 -2.10 -10.90
N ILE A 50 -8.29 -2.98 -10.73
CA ILE A 50 -7.01 -2.93 -11.42
C ILE A 50 -6.81 -4.22 -12.21
N THR A 51 -6.62 -4.11 -13.52
CA THR A 51 -6.46 -5.26 -14.40
C THR A 51 -4.99 -5.59 -14.56
N TYR A 52 -4.66 -6.87 -14.39
CA TYR A 52 -3.39 -7.40 -14.87
C TYR A 52 -3.57 -7.82 -16.33
N PRO A 53 -2.77 -7.29 -17.27
CA PRO A 53 -2.87 -7.67 -18.68
C PRO A 53 -2.70 -9.18 -18.91
N ASN A 54 -1.99 -9.88 -18.01
CA ASN A 54 -1.89 -11.33 -17.92
C ASN A 54 -2.08 -11.72 -16.44
N ALA A 55 -2.60 -12.91 -16.14
CA ALA A 55 -2.62 -13.39 -14.75
C ALA A 55 -1.17 -13.47 -14.21
N ILE A 56 -0.82 -12.59 -13.25
CA ILE A 56 0.52 -12.55 -12.66
C ILE A 56 0.48 -13.34 -11.35
N ALA A 57 1.53 -14.11 -11.09
CA ALA A 57 1.72 -14.73 -9.79
C ALA A 57 1.90 -13.64 -8.73
N ASP A 58 1.08 -13.65 -7.69
CA ASP A 58 1.24 -12.77 -6.54
C ASP A 58 2.64 -13.01 -5.91
N PRO A 59 3.50 -11.99 -5.80
CA PRO A 59 4.88 -12.18 -5.36
C PRO A 59 5.01 -12.62 -3.90
N THR A 60 3.93 -12.51 -3.11
CA THR A 60 3.91 -12.97 -1.72
C THR A 60 3.51 -14.45 -1.61
N THR A 61 2.68 -14.95 -2.53
CA THR A 61 2.03 -16.27 -2.38
C THR A 61 2.20 -17.23 -3.56
N GLY A 62 2.59 -16.73 -4.73
CA GLY A 62 2.72 -17.50 -5.96
C GLY A 62 1.40 -17.82 -6.67
N GLU A 63 0.25 -17.39 -6.13
CA GLU A 63 -1.07 -17.63 -6.75
C GLU A 63 -1.30 -16.69 -7.93
N LEU A 64 -1.91 -17.19 -9.01
CA LEU A 64 -2.33 -16.36 -10.14
C LEU A 64 -3.44 -15.39 -9.70
N VAL A 65 -3.22 -14.10 -9.90
CA VAL A 65 -4.22 -13.07 -9.61
C VAL A 65 -4.83 -12.59 -10.92
N SER A 66 -6.14 -12.74 -11.05
CA SER A 66 -6.92 -12.22 -12.18
C SER A 66 -7.87 -11.07 -11.79
N ASP A 67 -8.17 -10.91 -10.49
CA ASP A 67 -9.11 -9.91 -9.98
C ASP A 67 -8.53 -9.22 -8.74
N ALA A 68 -8.21 -7.94 -8.90
CA ALA A 68 -7.69 -7.10 -7.84
C ALA A 68 -8.36 -5.73 -7.86
N HIS A 69 -8.52 -5.17 -6.67
CA HIS A 69 -9.01 -3.82 -6.49
C HIS A 69 -8.06 -3.05 -5.58
N VAL A 70 -7.96 -1.74 -5.79
CA VAL A 70 -7.22 -0.84 -4.92
C VAL A 70 -8.14 0.24 -4.36
N ALA A 71 -7.94 0.60 -3.10
CA ALA A 71 -8.60 1.70 -2.44
C ALA A 71 -7.61 2.45 -1.54
N GLU A 72 -7.99 3.63 -1.10
CA GLU A 72 -7.22 4.39 -0.12
C GLU A 72 -8.09 5.07 0.91
N VAL A 73 -7.51 5.34 2.08
CA VAL A 73 -8.11 6.18 3.12
C VAL A 73 -7.05 7.06 3.78
N PRO A 74 -7.42 8.25 4.29
CA PRO A 74 -6.59 8.99 5.21
C PRO A 74 -6.24 8.12 6.43
N PHE A 75 -4.98 8.15 6.87
CA PHE A 75 -4.51 7.32 7.96
C PHE A 75 -3.44 8.01 8.78
N THR A 76 -3.40 7.68 10.08
CA THR A 76 -2.37 8.18 10.99
C THR A 76 -1.66 7.00 11.61
N VAL A 77 -0.33 6.94 11.43
CA VAL A 77 0.51 5.92 12.08
C VAL A 77 1.10 6.43 13.39
N PHE A 78 1.50 5.47 14.23
CA PHE A 78 2.08 5.71 15.54
C PHE A 78 1.14 6.44 16.52
N THR A 79 -0.17 6.20 16.43
CA THR A 79 -1.21 6.83 17.28
C THR A 79 -1.07 6.55 18.78
N SER A 80 -0.31 5.53 19.17
CA SER A 80 0.06 5.27 20.58
C SER A 80 1.11 6.25 21.12
N ARG A 81 1.76 7.05 20.27
CA ARG A 81 2.71 8.09 20.65
C ARG A 81 2.03 9.45 20.85
N LYS A 82 2.77 10.40 21.44
CA LYS A 82 2.33 11.79 21.63
C LYS A 82 1.91 12.40 20.28
N THR A 83 0.92 13.29 20.29
CA THR A 83 0.34 13.89 19.06
C THR A 83 1.37 14.42 18.07
N GLY A 84 2.43 15.10 18.54
CA GLY A 84 3.52 15.62 17.68
C GLY A 84 4.47 14.57 17.09
N GLN A 85 4.30 13.29 17.44
CA GLN A 85 5.06 12.15 16.93
C GLN A 85 4.20 11.20 16.07
N GLN A 86 2.93 11.56 15.88
CA GLN A 86 2.04 10.85 14.97
C GLN A 86 2.26 11.36 13.56
N VAL A 87 2.18 10.46 12.57
CA VAL A 87 2.39 10.82 11.17
C VAL A 87 1.10 10.61 10.41
N ALA A 88 0.51 11.71 9.93
CA ALA A 88 -0.60 11.67 8.98
C ALA A 88 -0.08 11.26 7.60
N CYS A 89 -0.79 10.36 6.95
CA CYS A 89 -0.42 9.76 5.67
C CYS A 89 -1.67 9.16 4.99
N ARG A 90 -1.45 8.39 3.94
CA ARG A 90 -2.46 7.59 3.26
C ARG A 90 -2.22 6.12 3.60
N LEU A 91 -3.29 5.37 3.85
CA LEU A 91 -3.29 3.92 3.83
C LEU A 91 -3.83 3.47 2.48
N VAL A 92 -2.97 2.92 1.63
CA VAL A 92 -3.35 2.33 0.35
C VAL A 92 -3.49 0.83 0.54
N VAL A 93 -4.58 0.27 0.03
CA VAL A 93 -4.95 -1.12 0.22
C VAL A 93 -5.27 -1.74 -1.12
N ARG A 94 -4.56 -2.81 -1.46
CA ARG A 94 -4.90 -3.69 -2.57
C ARG A 94 -5.55 -4.96 -2.03
N ARG A 95 -6.73 -5.31 -2.53
CA ARG A 95 -7.37 -6.59 -2.27
C ARG A 95 -7.31 -7.49 -3.50
N VAL A 96 -7.03 -8.76 -3.30
CA VAL A 96 -6.99 -9.80 -4.35
C VAL A 96 -7.94 -10.93 -4.01
N LYS A 97 -8.72 -11.38 -5.00
CA LYS A 97 -9.71 -12.43 -4.80
C LYS A 97 -9.03 -13.78 -4.69
N ARG A 98 -9.38 -14.60 -3.70
CA ARG A 98 -8.89 -15.98 -3.60
C ARG A 98 -9.54 -16.85 -4.68
N LEU A 99 -8.75 -17.57 -5.48
CA LEU A 99 -9.28 -18.43 -6.56
C LEU A 99 -9.74 -19.83 -6.11
N ASN A 100 -9.62 -20.22 -4.83
CA ASN A 100 -10.00 -21.56 -4.37
C ASN A 100 -10.96 -21.56 -3.17
N GLY A 101 -12.16 -22.13 -3.38
CA GLY A 101 -13.28 -22.24 -2.45
C GLY A 101 -13.23 -23.45 -1.51
N ASN A 102 -12.10 -23.75 -0.87
CA ASN A 102 -12.11 -24.64 0.29
C ASN A 102 -12.37 -23.81 1.56
N ALA A 103 -13.59 -23.26 1.63
CA ALA A 103 -14.15 -22.76 2.87
C ALA A 103 -14.31 -23.97 3.81
N LYS A 104 -13.35 -24.18 4.72
CA LYS A 104 -13.62 -25.02 5.87
C LYS A 104 -14.79 -24.39 6.63
N THR A 105 -15.87 -25.15 6.70
CA THR A 105 -17.11 -24.80 7.37
C THR A 105 -16.81 -24.38 8.81
N GLY A 106 -17.11 -23.13 9.14
CA GLY A 106 -17.05 -22.63 10.52
C GLY A 106 -15.95 -21.61 10.79
N GLN A 107 -16.01 -20.44 10.15
CA GLN A 107 -15.94 -19.17 10.88
C GLN A 107 -16.38 -18.03 9.97
N ASP A 108 -17.41 -17.33 10.44
CA ASP A 108 -17.73 -15.95 10.13
C ASP A 108 -16.47 -15.13 9.82
N THR A 109 -16.51 -14.31 8.76
CA THR A 109 -16.00 -12.92 8.72
C THR A 109 -15.70 -12.48 7.28
N LEU A 110 -15.89 -11.18 7.04
CA LEU A 110 -15.62 -10.34 5.86
C LEU A 110 -14.27 -10.58 5.13
N PHE A 111 -13.40 -11.46 5.64
CA PHE A 111 -12.04 -11.78 5.19
C PHE A 111 -11.93 -13.12 4.44
N ALA A 112 -13.03 -13.86 4.27
CA ALA A 112 -12.99 -15.18 3.65
C ALA A 112 -12.67 -15.15 2.13
N THR A 113 -13.06 -14.08 1.42
CA THR A 113 -12.99 -14.01 -0.05
C THR A 113 -11.79 -13.22 -0.58
N TRP A 114 -11.35 -12.21 0.16
CA TRP A 114 -10.32 -11.25 -0.27
C TRP A 114 -9.09 -11.35 0.63
N ARG A 115 -7.89 -11.37 0.03
CA ARG A 115 -6.63 -11.08 0.74
C ARG A 115 -6.30 -9.61 0.60
N TYR A 116 -5.88 -8.97 1.68
CA TYR A 116 -5.58 -7.54 1.70
C TYR A 116 -4.08 -7.32 1.87
N HIS A 117 -3.52 -6.45 1.04
CA HIS A 117 -2.14 -5.98 1.10
C HIS A 117 -2.20 -4.47 1.34
N ALA A 118 -1.63 -3.99 2.44
CA ALA A 118 -1.71 -2.60 2.83
C ALA A 118 -0.31 -1.99 2.99
N PHE A 119 -0.20 -0.73 2.59
CA PHE A 119 0.99 0.07 2.79
C PHE A 119 0.64 1.52 3.10
N ILE A 120 1.53 2.19 3.81
CA ILE A 120 1.42 3.62 4.10
C ILE A 120 2.27 4.42 3.12
N THR A 121 1.77 5.58 2.71
CA THR A 121 2.54 6.50 1.86
C THR A 121 2.16 7.96 2.12
N ASN A 122 3.13 8.87 1.95
CA ASN A 122 2.91 10.31 1.84
C ASN A 122 3.13 10.83 0.40
N SER A 123 3.29 9.93 -0.58
CA SER A 123 3.44 10.32 -1.98
C SER A 123 2.17 11.02 -2.49
N THR A 124 2.32 11.82 -3.56
CA THR A 124 1.19 12.46 -4.25
C THR A 124 0.73 11.67 -5.48
N LEU A 125 1.26 10.45 -5.68
CA LEU A 125 0.81 9.55 -6.74
C LEU A 125 -0.67 9.21 -6.55
N ASN A 126 -1.42 9.05 -7.64
CA ASN A 126 -2.77 8.50 -7.51
C ASN A 126 -2.71 7.06 -6.96
N THR A 127 -3.84 6.57 -6.46
CA THR A 127 -3.92 5.29 -5.74
C THR A 127 -3.37 4.10 -6.54
N THR A 128 -3.67 4.03 -7.84
CA THR A 128 -3.21 2.94 -8.71
C THR A 128 -1.71 3.02 -8.96
N ASP A 129 -1.18 4.21 -9.24
CA ASP A 129 0.26 4.40 -9.44
C ASP A 129 1.04 4.15 -8.14
N ALA A 130 0.50 4.54 -6.99
CA ALA A 130 1.09 4.24 -5.68
C ALA A 130 1.18 2.73 -5.42
N ASP A 131 0.14 1.95 -5.78
CA ASP A 131 0.17 0.48 -5.68
C ASP A 131 1.15 -0.14 -6.68
N VAL A 132 1.24 0.36 -7.91
CA VAL A 132 2.27 -0.08 -8.88
C VAL A 132 3.67 0.20 -8.33
N GLU A 133 3.92 1.42 -7.89
CA GLU A 133 5.22 1.86 -7.35
C GLU A 133 5.63 1.05 -6.11
N HIS A 134 4.68 0.76 -5.21
CA HIS A 134 4.95 -0.07 -4.04
C HIS A 134 5.29 -1.52 -4.41
N ARG A 135 4.70 -2.06 -5.50
CA ARG A 135 4.89 -3.46 -5.93
C ARG A 135 6.20 -3.74 -6.66
N GLN A 136 6.92 -2.74 -7.15
CA GLN A 136 8.16 -2.92 -7.93
C GLN A 136 9.38 -3.36 -7.08
N HIS A 137 9.17 -4.34 -6.19
CA HIS A 137 10.07 -4.88 -5.16
C HIS A 137 10.45 -3.90 -4.05
N ALA A 138 9.95 -4.20 -2.84
CA ALA A 138 10.43 -3.65 -1.58
C ALA A 138 11.61 -4.48 -1.05
N VAL A 139 12.73 -4.48 -1.76
CA VAL A 139 14.04 -4.46 -1.08
C VAL A 139 14.23 -3.01 -0.64
N VAL A 140 14.99 -2.72 0.43
CA VAL A 140 15.28 -1.32 0.80
C VAL A 140 16.11 -0.69 -0.32
N ASP A 141 15.41 -0.18 -1.34
CA ASP A 141 15.95 0.41 -2.54
C ASP A 141 15.57 1.89 -2.55
N TYR A 142 16.59 2.75 -2.67
CA TYR A 142 16.39 4.17 -2.94
C TYR A 142 15.96 4.30 -4.41
N LEU A 143 14.68 4.60 -4.67
CA LEU A 143 14.23 4.90 -6.03
C LEU A 143 14.14 6.42 -6.22
N ASP A 144 14.90 6.94 -7.18
CA ASP A 144 14.70 8.30 -7.66
C ASP A 144 13.53 8.30 -8.66
N VAL A 145 12.35 8.72 -8.20
CA VAL A 145 11.23 9.04 -9.10
C VAL A 145 11.61 10.28 -9.90
N GLY A 146 12.22 10.05 -11.06
CA GLY A 146 12.64 11.08 -12.00
C GLY A 146 11.47 11.96 -12.42
N VAL A 147 11.60 13.24 -12.14
CA VAL A 147 10.79 14.29 -12.76
C VAL A 147 11.08 14.22 -14.26
N MET A 148 10.04 14.08 -15.09
CA MET A 148 10.20 14.18 -16.54
C MET A 148 10.92 15.49 -16.86
N PRO A 149 12.05 15.50 -17.61
CA PRO A 149 12.59 16.76 -18.07
C PRO A 149 11.57 17.36 -19.03
N MET A 150 10.97 18.48 -18.61
CA MET A 150 10.37 19.43 -19.52
C MET A 150 11.41 19.72 -20.61
N LEU A 151 11.15 19.25 -21.82
CA LEU A 151 11.81 19.77 -23.01
C LEU A 151 11.30 21.21 -23.17
N CYS A 152 12.01 22.15 -22.54
CA CYS A 152 11.94 23.55 -22.87
C CYS A 152 12.53 23.69 -24.28
N GLY A 153 11.69 24.10 -25.23
CA GLY A 153 12.11 24.41 -26.58
C GLY A 153 12.86 25.73 -26.68
N SER A 154 13.63 25.80 -27.77
CA SER A 154 14.08 26.97 -28.51
C SER A 154 15.31 27.74 -28.01
N ALA A 155 16.40 27.61 -28.76
CA ALA A 155 16.90 28.69 -29.61
C ALA A 155 17.52 28.09 -30.89
#